data_AF-A0A351YBR3-F1
#
_entry.id   AF-A0A351YBR3-F1
#
_cell.length_a   1.000
_cell.length_b   1.000
_cell.length_c   1.000
_cell.angle_alpha   90.00
_cell.angle_beta   90.00
_cell.angle_gamma   90.00
#
_symmetry.space_group_name_H-M   'P 1'
#
loop_
_entity.id
_entity.type
_entity.pdbx_description
1 polymer ?
#
loop_
_entity_poly.entity_id
_entity_poly.type
_entity_poly.pdbx_seq_one_letter_code
_entity_poly.pdbx_strand_id
1 'polypeptide(L)'
;MEELLHYAWKHKIFPLHELRTPEGEPVEIIDPGLKNTDAGPDFFNAKLRIGETLWVGNVEIHRRSSDWVRHGHDTDPAYDSVILHAAAELDADVFDCRGRRIPQLLLPYPARLAERYDELLRADHYPPCHIVIPTLPRLTVHGWMAALQYERLEQKRLRVMECVERCEHNWEDAFFVTLARNFGFGLNSDVFERWGHSIPLRALDKHRDDLFQIEALFFGQAGLL
;
A
#
# COMPACT_ATOMS: atom_id res chain seq x y z
N MET A 1 -5.77 1.80 18.67
CA MET A 1 -4.71 2.61 19.33
C MET A 1 -3.63 2.98 18.34
N GLU A 2 -3.10 2.01 17.59
CA GLU A 2 -2.25 2.31 16.42
C GLU A 2 -2.97 3.17 15.39
N GLU A 3 -4.22 2.86 15.06
CA GLU A 3 -4.97 3.70 14.11
C GLU A 3 -5.11 5.19 14.55
N LEU A 4 -5.06 5.47 15.86
CA LEU A 4 -5.04 6.84 16.40
C LEU A 4 -3.68 7.51 16.15
N LEU A 5 -2.58 6.77 16.29
CA LEU A 5 -1.24 7.23 15.93
C LEU A 5 -1.13 7.48 14.42
N HIS A 6 -1.70 6.61 13.60
CA HIS A 6 -1.72 6.79 12.14
C HIS A 6 -2.54 8.03 11.78
N TYR A 7 -3.66 8.27 12.46
CA TYR A 7 -4.46 9.47 12.28
C TYR A 7 -3.68 10.73 12.68
N ALA A 8 -3.05 10.73 13.86
CA ALA A 8 -2.22 11.84 14.33
C ALA A 8 -1.08 12.14 13.35
N TRP A 9 -0.40 11.10 12.86
CA TRP A 9 0.67 11.21 11.87
C TRP A 9 0.16 11.79 10.53
N LYS A 10 -0.86 11.17 9.94
CA LYS A 10 -1.47 11.57 8.65
C LYS A 10 -1.89 13.04 8.66
N HIS A 11 -2.50 13.50 9.74
CA HIS A 11 -3.04 14.86 9.86
C HIS A 11 -2.07 15.84 10.54
N LYS A 12 -0.80 15.43 10.75
CA LYS A 12 0.24 16.22 11.41
C LYS A 12 -0.17 16.81 12.77
N ILE A 13 -0.91 16.05 13.56
CA ILE A 13 -1.37 16.44 14.89
C ILE A 13 -0.24 16.18 15.88
N PHE A 14 0.75 17.08 15.85
CA PHE A 14 1.93 17.03 16.69
C PHE A 14 1.85 18.09 17.81
N PRO A 15 2.54 17.88 18.93
CA PRO A 15 2.67 18.90 19.96
C PRO A 15 3.37 20.16 19.40
N LEU A 16 3.12 21.30 20.06
CA LEU A 16 3.73 22.58 19.68
C LEU A 16 5.23 22.70 20.00
N HIS A 17 5.78 21.75 20.78
CA HIS A 17 7.21 21.69 21.04
C HIS A 17 7.91 20.86 19.97
N GLU A 18 9.22 21.08 19.83
CA GLU A 18 10.06 20.37 18.87
C GLU A 18 10.08 18.86 19.17
N LEU A 19 9.82 18.05 18.14
CA LEU A 19 9.92 16.60 18.23
C LEU A 19 11.39 16.19 18.23
N ARG A 20 11.73 15.17 19.03
CA ARG A 20 13.10 14.67 19.15
C ARG A 20 13.14 13.15 19.22
N THR A 21 14.21 12.55 18.72
CA THR A 21 14.53 11.14 18.94
C THR A 21 14.88 10.89 20.42
N PRO A 22 14.89 9.63 20.91
CA PRO A 22 15.40 9.29 22.24
C PRO A 22 16.82 9.77 22.48
N GLU A 23 17.64 9.83 21.43
CA GLU A 23 19.02 10.33 21.45
C GLU A 23 19.10 11.87 21.51
N GLY A 24 17.97 12.56 21.39
CA GLY A 24 17.86 14.01 21.46
C GLY A 24 18.03 14.72 20.12
N GLU A 25 18.07 14.00 18.99
CA GLU A 25 18.16 14.63 17.67
C GLU A 25 16.82 15.28 17.29
N PRO A 26 16.81 16.52 16.79
CA PRO A 26 15.57 17.18 16.35
C PRO A 26 14.96 16.46 15.15
N VAL A 27 13.64 16.30 15.16
CA VAL A 27 12.85 15.67 14.09
C VAL A 27 11.83 16.66 13.55
N GLU A 28 11.92 16.96 12.26
CA GLU A 28 10.95 17.78 11.53
C GLU A 28 10.22 16.91 10.49
N ILE A 29 8.89 16.88 10.58
CA ILE A 29 8.03 16.13 9.67
C ILE A 29 7.56 17.08 8.55
N ILE A 30 8.30 17.07 7.43
CA ILE A 30 8.01 17.93 6.27
C ILE A 30 6.80 17.39 5.51
N ASP A 31 6.76 16.08 5.28
CA ASP A 31 5.64 15.35 4.65
C ASP A 31 5.46 13.99 5.35
N PRO A 32 4.28 13.66 5.89
CA PRO A 32 4.02 12.38 6.54
C PRO A 32 3.99 11.21 5.56
N GLY A 33 3.96 11.48 4.25
CA GLY A 33 3.84 10.46 3.21
C GLY A 33 2.39 10.05 2.95
N LEU A 34 2.25 9.01 2.14
CA LEU A 34 0.97 8.44 1.74
C LEU A 34 0.66 7.21 2.60
N LYS A 35 -0.50 7.22 3.27
CA LYS A 35 -0.95 6.06 4.05
C LYS A 35 -1.08 4.84 3.14
N ASN A 36 -0.40 3.77 3.52
CA ASN A 36 -0.56 2.44 2.95
C ASN A 36 -1.74 1.73 3.62
N THR A 37 -2.53 1.01 2.82
CA THR A 37 -3.61 0.15 3.33
C THR A 37 -3.40 -1.32 2.96
N ASP A 38 -2.29 -1.61 2.29
CA ASP A 38 -1.87 -2.93 1.84
C ASP A 38 -0.66 -3.40 2.68
N ALA A 39 -0.01 -4.49 2.25
CA ALA A 39 1.17 -5.02 2.95
C ALA A 39 2.38 -4.06 2.86
N GLY A 40 3.28 -4.17 3.85
CA GLY A 40 4.48 -3.34 3.97
C GLY A 40 4.27 -2.15 4.91
N PRO A 41 5.18 -1.15 4.87
CA PRO A 41 5.17 -0.06 5.84
C PRO A 41 3.90 0.79 5.82
N ASP A 42 3.54 1.38 6.97
CA ASP A 42 2.31 2.14 7.14
C ASP A 42 2.19 3.41 6.27
N PHE A 43 3.30 4.09 6.01
CA PHE A 43 3.34 5.29 5.18
C PHE A 43 4.49 5.25 4.18
N PHE A 44 4.17 5.47 2.90
CA PHE A 44 5.15 5.54 1.81
C PHE A 44 5.62 6.97 1.54
N ASN A 45 6.89 7.11 1.19
CA ASN A 45 7.49 8.34 0.68
C ASN A 45 7.32 9.56 1.61
N ALA A 46 7.42 9.34 2.92
CA ALA A 46 7.54 10.43 3.89
C ALA A 46 8.85 11.21 3.66
N LYS A 47 8.80 12.50 3.99
CA LYS A 47 9.96 13.41 3.94
C LYS A 47 10.18 14.00 5.31
N LEU A 48 11.33 13.66 5.90
CA LEU A 48 11.66 13.98 7.29
C LEU A 48 13.04 14.64 7.34
N ARG A 49 13.26 15.51 8.32
CA ARG A 49 14.61 15.95 8.68
C ARG A 49 14.91 15.48 10.10
N ILE A 50 15.98 14.72 10.27
CA ILE A 50 16.46 14.20 11.55
C ILE A 50 17.88 14.74 11.74
N GLY A 51 18.09 15.57 12.76
CA GLY A 51 19.31 16.37 12.88
C GLY A 51 19.47 17.29 11.66
N GLU A 52 20.60 17.21 10.98
CA GLU A 52 20.88 17.97 9.75
C GLU A 52 20.53 17.18 8.47
N THR A 53 20.16 15.91 8.60
CA THR A 53 19.97 15.02 7.44
C THR A 53 18.51 15.02 6.98
N LEU A 54 18.32 15.24 5.68
CA LEU A 54 17.02 15.09 5.03
C LEU A 54 16.85 13.64 4.55
N TRP A 55 15.81 12.99 5.05
CA TRP A 55 15.45 11.61 4.73
C TRP A 55 14.19 11.57 3.84
N VAL A 56 14.19 10.63 2.89
CA VAL A 56 13.03 10.26 2.09
C VAL A 56 12.90 8.75 2.11
N GLY A 57 11.75 8.25 2.55
CA GLY A 57 11.53 6.82 2.74
C GLY A 57 10.21 6.54 3.44
N ASN A 58 10.10 5.37 4.05
CA ASN A 58 8.85 4.91 4.65
C ASN A 58 8.83 5.15 6.17
N VAL A 59 7.63 5.18 6.74
CA VAL A 59 7.43 5.29 8.18
C VAL A 59 6.54 4.15 8.64
N GLU A 60 6.94 3.54 9.74
CA GLU A 60 6.18 2.50 10.43
C GLU A 60 5.74 3.00 11.80
N ILE A 61 4.52 2.66 12.21
CA ILE A 61 3.91 3.16 13.44
C ILE A 61 3.32 2.02 14.26
N HIS A 62 3.87 1.82 15.46
CA HIS A 62 3.35 0.83 16.41
C HIS A 62 2.86 1.46 17.69
N ARG A 63 2.09 0.70 18.48
CA ARG A 63 1.82 1.07 19.86
C ARG A 63 3.11 1.04 20.69
N ARG A 64 3.84 -0.07 20.62
CA ARG A 64 5.11 -0.28 21.31
C ARG A 64 6.20 -0.59 20.29
N SER A 65 7.41 -0.10 20.51
CA SER A 65 8.55 -0.46 19.66
C SER A 65 8.86 -1.96 19.64
N SER A 66 8.57 -2.69 20.72
CA SER A 66 8.72 -4.14 20.76
C SER A 66 7.79 -4.88 19.79
N ASP A 67 6.70 -4.25 19.33
CA ASP A 67 5.82 -4.84 18.32
C ASP A 67 6.52 -4.96 16.95
N TRP A 68 7.57 -4.18 16.67
CA TRP A 68 8.39 -4.29 15.46
C TRP A 68 8.93 -5.72 15.23
N VAL A 69 9.57 -6.28 16.26
CA VAL A 69 10.12 -7.65 16.22
C VAL A 69 9.01 -8.68 16.30
N ARG A 70 7.96 -8.39 17.07
CA ARG A 70 6.80 -9.29 17.20
C ARG A 70 6.08 -9.52 15.88
N HIS A 71 6.03 -8.49 15.02
CA HIS A 71 5.48 -8.58 13.68
C HIS A 71 6.50 -9.08 12.63
N GLY A 72 7.76 -9.29 13.04
CA GLY A 72 8.81 -9.85 12.19
C GLY A 72 9.45 -8.85 11.23
N HIS A 73 9.22 -7.55 11.42
CA HIS A 73 9.73 -6.49 10.53
C HIS A 73 11.26 -6.37 10.57
N ASP A 74 11.89 -6.85 11.65
CA ASP A 74 13.34 -6.96 11.78
C ASP A 74 13.95 -7.99 10.83
N THR A 75 13.14 -8.89 10.27
CA THR A 75 13.59 -9.95 9.34
C THR A 75 13.00 -9.81 7.94
N ASP A 76 12.10 -8.85 7.73
CA ASP A 76 11.40 -8.65 6.45
C ASP A 76 12.05 -7.53 5.62
N PRO A 77 12.66 -7.83 4.46
CA PRO A 77 13.26 -6.83 3.58
C PRO A 77 12.29 -5.74 3.09
N ALA A 78 10.97 -5.97 3.14
CA ALA A 78 9.97 -4.95 2.78
C ALA A 78 10.05 -3.71 3.69
N TYR A 79 10.66 -3.83 4.87
CA TYR A 79 10.80 -2.77 5.86
C TYR A 79 12.19 -2.11 5.85
N ASP A 80 13.11 -2.54 4.98
CA ASP A 80 14.45 -1.92 4.83
C ASP A 80 14.40 -0.45 4.39
N SER A 81 13.30 -0.01 3.77
CA SER A 81 13.12 1.39 3.37
C SER A 81 12.50 2.26 4.46
N VAL A 82 12.23 1.72 5.65
CA VAL A 82 11.75 2.50 6.80
C VAL A 82 12.88 3.40 7.29
N ILE A 83 12.60 4.71 7.34
CA ILE A 83 13.54 5.76 7.76
C ILE A 83 13.23 6.30 9.15
N LEU A 84 12.03 6.00 9.68
CA LEU A 84 11.60 6.37 11.02
C LEU A 84 10.59 5.33 11.52
N HIS A 85 10.76 4.88 12.75
CA HIS A 85 9.75 4.13 13.48
C HIS A 85 9.11 5.03 14.55
N ALA A 86 7.82 5.30 14.46
CA ALA A 86 7.09 6.07 15.47
C ALA A 86 6.32 5.15 16.40
N ALA A 87 6.30 5.43 17.71
CA ALA A 87 5.44 4.67 18.63
C ALA A 87 4.96 5.48 19.83
N ALA A 88 3.87 5.02 20.45
CA ALA A 88 3.36 5.60 21.69
C ALA A 88 4.23 5.27 22.91
N GLU A 89 4.94 4.14 22.86
CA GLU A 89 5.85 3.68 23.91
C GLU A 89 7.12 3.12 23.27
N LEU A 90 8.27 3.66 23.69
CA LEU A 90 9.59 3.21 23.26
C LEU A 90 10.18 2.31 24.34
N ASP A 91 9.98 1.01 24.19
CA ASP A 91 10.39 -0.07 25.10
C ASP A 91 11.49 -0.99 24.54
N ALA A 92 11.90 -0.79 23.28
CA ALA A 92 12.93 -1.56 22.60
C ALA A 92 13.56 -0.76 21.45
N ASP A 93 14.83 -1.03 21.17
CA ASP A 93 15.47 -0.58 19.93
C ASP A 93 14.96 -1.38 18.73
N VAL A 94 14.85 -0.73 17.57
CA VAL A 94 14.40 -1.35 16.33
C VAL A 94 15.52 -1.37 15.29
N PHE A 95 15.61 -2.49 14.57
CA PHE A 95 16.62 -2.73 13.55
C PHE A 95 15.95 -3.33 12.32
N ASP A 96 16.46 -3.00 11.13
CA ASP A 96 16.07 -3.68 9.90
C ASP A 96 16.80 -5.02 9.72
N CYS A 97 16.51 -5.74 8.63
CA CYS A 97 17.12 -7.04 8.36
C CYS A 97 18.64 -6.96 8.08
N ARG A 98 19.18 -5.75 7.90
CA ARG A 98 20.62 -5.49 7.71
C ARG A 98 21.31 -5.08 9.01
N GLY A 99 20.59 -5.04 10.13
CA GLY A 99 21.09 -4.64 11.43
C GLY A 99 21.31 -3.13 11.56
N ARG A 100 20.79 -2.31 10.64
CA ARG A 100 20.80 -0.85 10.80
C ARG A 100 19.73 -0.48 11.80
N ARG A 101 20.13 0.27 12.83
CA ARG A 101 19.22 0.85 13.80
C ARG A 101 18.34 1.91 13.12
N ILE A 102 17.02 1.76 13.23
CA ILE A 102 16.08 2.71 12.65
C ILE A 102 15.83 3.81 13.69
N PRO A 103 15.93 5.11 13.34
CA PRO A 103 15.59 6.20 14.24
C PRO A 103 14.16 6.07 14.77
N GLN A 104 13.99 6.32 16.07
CA GLN A 104 12.68 6.23 16.71
C GLN A 104 12.14 7.61 17.08
N LEU A 105 10.82 7.74 17.03
CA LEU A 105 10.11 8.91 17.53
C LEU A 105 9.04 8.47 18.52
N LEU A 106 9.09 9.00 19.74
CA LEU A 106 7.97 8.93 20.65
C LEU A 106 6.89 9.85 20.08
N LEU A 107 5.75 9.28 19.68
CA LEU A 107 4.66 10.03 19.07
C LEU A 107 3.58 10.33 20.12
N PRO A 108 3.62 11.49 20.78
CA PRO A 108 2.57 11.86 21.71
C PRO A 108 1.29 12.18 20.96
N TYR A 109 0.16 11.73 21.48
CA TYR A 109 -1.17 12.15 21.02
C TYR A 109 -1.93 12.81 22.19
N PRO A 110 -2.69 13.89 21.94
CA PRO A 110 -3.50 14.50 22.98
C PRO A 110 -4.56 13.52 23.49
N ALA A 111 -4.80 13.47 24.81
CA ALA A 111 -5.88 12.64 25.37
C ALA A 111 -7.25 12.96 24.74
N ARG A 112 -7.51 14.24 24.42
CA ARG A 112 -8.70 14.70 23.70
C ARG A 112 -8.87 14.09 22.30
N LEU A 113 -7.76 13.73 21.63
CA LEU A 113 -7.81 13.05 20.33
C LEU A 113 -8.32 11.62 20.52
N ALA A 114 -7.90 10.94 21.59
CA ALA A 114 -8.38 9.60 21.92
C ALA A 114 -9.88 9.60 22.28
N GLU A 115 -10.35 10.62 23.00
CA GLU A 115 -11.77 10.77 23.39
C GLU A 115 -12.71 10.99 22.20
N ARG A 116 -12.23 11.64 21.13
CA ARG A 116 -13.04 11.98 19.94
C ARG A 116 -12.66 11.18 18.71
N TYR A 117 -11.88 10.13 18.87
CA TYR A 117 -11.29 9.38 17.77
C TYR A 117 -12.35 8.79 16.83
N ASP A 118 -13.42 8.20 17.39
CA ASP A 118 -14.52 7.62 16.61
C ASP A 118 -15.25 8.66 15.75
N GLU A 119 -15.38 9.90 16.24
CA GLU A 119 -15.98 11.00 15.47
C GLU A 119 -15.08 11.41 14.30
N LEU A 120 -13.77 11.47 14.55
CA LEU A 120 -12.77 11.85 13.55
C LEU A 120 -12.62 10.80 12.45
N LEU A 121 -12.64 9.51 12.79
CA LEU A 121 -12.66 8.43 11.79
C LEU A 121 -13.89 8.50 10.89
N ARG A 122 -15.07 8.78 11.47
CA ARG A 122 -16.30 8.93 10.68
C ARG A 122 -16.26 10.14 9.74
N ALA A 123 -15.52 11.18 10.11
CA ALA A 123 -15.33 12.37 9.28
C ALA A 123 -14.27 12.17 8.18
N ASP A 124 -13.26 11.32 8.40
CA ASP A 124 -12.22 10.95 7.42
C ASP A 124 -12.70 9.86 6.43
N HIS A 125 -13.99 9.90 6.08
CA HIS A 125 -14.62 8.91 5.22
C HIS A 125 -14.24 9.16 3.76
N TYR A 126 -13.66 8.13 3.14
CA TYR A 126 -13.40 8.13 1.70
C TYR A 126 -14.61 7.56 0.94
N PRO A 127 -14.94 8.08 -0.26
CA PRO A 127 -14.36 9.27 -0.87
C PRO A 127 -14.90 10.56 -0.22
N PRO A 128 -14.10 11.65 -0.14
CA PRO A 128 -14.53 12.91 0.52
C PRO A 128 -15.84 13.50 -0.03
N CYS A 129 -16.19 13.19 -1.28
CA CYS A 129 -17.42 13.63 -1.91
C CYS A 129 -18.69 12.93 -1.38
N HIS A 130 -18.59 11.96 -0.47
CA HIS A 130 -19.73 11.19 0.04
C HIS A 130 -20.83 12.06 0.66
N ILE A 131 -20.47 13.20 1.26
CA ILE A 131 -21.41 14.18 1.85
C ILE A 131 -22.18 14.93 0.75
N VAL A 132 -21.53 15.17 -0.39
CA VAL A 132 -22.11 15.96 -1.49
C VAL A 132 -23.02 15.11 -2.36
N ILE A 133 -22.69 13.83 -2.60
CA ILE A 133 -23.45 12.95 -3.49
C ILE A 133 -24.97 12.93 -3.20
N PRO A 134 -25.44 12.81 -1.94
CA PRO A 134 -26.87 12.83 -1.63
C PRO A 134 -27.58 14.16 -1.95
N THR A 135 -26.84 15.27 -2.06
CA THR A 135 -27.40 16.60 -2.38
C THR A 135 -27.60 16.82 -3.88
N LEU A 136 -27.02 15.96 -4.72
CA LEU A 136 -27.10 16.10 -6.17
C LEU A 136 -28.47 15.64 -6.70
N PRO A 137 -29.01 16.29 -7.76
CA PRO A 137 -30.21 15.82 -8.42
C PRO A 137 -30.03 14.39 -8.95
N ARG A 138 -31.04 13.53 -8.74
CA ARG A 138 -31.01 12.12 -9.19
C ARG A 138 -30.72 11.98 -10.69
N LEU A 139 -31.23 12.89 -11.51
CA LEU A 139 -30.99 12.90 -12.95
C LEU A 139 -29.50 13.12 -13.28
N THR A 140 -28.82 14.01 -12.54
CA THR A 140 -27.38 14.27 -12.69
C THR A 140 -26.57 13.03 -12.34
N VAL A 141 -26.87 12.40 -11.19
CA VAL A 141 -26.18 11.18 -10.76
C VAL A 141 -26.38 10.06 -11.79
N HIS A 142 -27.60 9.87 -12.30
CA HIS A 142 -27.87 8.86 -13.31
C HIS A 142 -27.10 9.13 -14.62
N GLY A 143 -27.10 10.38 -15.10
CA GLY A 143 -26.37 10.77 -16.30
C GLY A 143 -24.87 10.54 -16.18
N TRP A 144 -24.27 10.91 -15.04
CA TRP A 144 -22.86 10.64 -14.77
C TRP A 144 -22.56 9.15 -14.68
N MET A 145 -23.40 8.36 -13.98
CA MET A 145 -23.20 6.92 -13.89
C MET A 145 -23.27 6.24 -15.26
N ALA A 146 -24.19 6.66 -16.14
CA ALA A 146 -24.28 6.14 -17.50
C ALA A 146 -23.03 6.48 -18.33
N ALA A 147 -22.56 7.73 -18.27
CA ALA A 147 -21.34 8.16 -18.96
C ALA A 147 -20.10 7.39 -18.46
N LEU A 148 -19.91 7.33 -17.14
CA LEU A 148 -18.79 6.61 -16.52
C LEU A 148 -18.81 5.11 -16.81
N GLN A 149 -20.00 4.49 -16.90
CA GLN A 149 -20.12 3.09 -17.31
C GLN A 149 -19.66 2.88 -18.75
N TYR A 150 -20.05 3.77 -19.67
CA TYR A 150 -19.63 3.70 -21.06
C TYR A 150 -18.11 3.92 -21.20
N GLU A 151 -17.57 4.95 -20.56
CA GLU A 151 -16.14 5.22 -20.56
C GLU A 151 -15.34 4.03 -20.00
N ARG A 152 -15.80 3.43 -18.90
CA ARG A 152 -15.16 2.26 -18.30
C ARG A 152 -15.23 1.03 -19.21
N LEU A 153 -16.34 0.84 -19.93
CA LEU A 153 -16.47 -0.25 -20.90
C LEU A 153 -15.50 -0.06 -22.06
N GLU A 154 -15.40 1.17 -22.58
CA GLU A 154 -14.48 1.48 -23.68
C GLU A 154 -13.01 1.30 -23.27
N GLN A 155 -12.64 1.75 -22.07
CA GLN A 155 -11.30 1.50 -21.51
C GLN A 155 -11.00 0.00 -21.41
N LYS A 156 -11.96 -0.83 -20.97
CA LYS A 156 -11.79 -2.29 -20.94
C LYS A 156 -11.65 -2.87 -22.33
N ARG A 157 -12.46 -2.42 -23.29
CA ARG A 157 -12.39 -2.87 -24.69
C ARG A 157 -11.01 -2.56 -25.28
N LEU A 158 -10.55 -1.31 -25.16
CA LEU A 158 -9.24 -0.89 -25.66
C LEU A 158 -8.11 -1.75 -25.07
N ARG A 159 -8.14 -2.01 -23.76
CA ARG A 159 -7.13 -2.84 -23.10
C ARG A 159 -7.12 -4.28 -23.61
N VAL A 160 -8.29 -4.88 -23.82
CA VAL A 160 -8.37 -6.24 -24.40
C VAL A 160 -7.81 -6.25 -25.81
N MET A 161 -8.14 -5.24 -26.63
CA MET A 161 -7.60 -5.14 -27.99
C MET A 161 -6.08 -4.98 -28.00
N GLU A 162 -5.52 -4.14 -27.14
CA GLU A 162 -4.07 -3.99 -26.98
C GLU A 162 -3.41 -5.31 -26.55
N CYS A 163 -4.05 -6.06 -25.64
CA CYS A 163 -3.58 -7.37 -25.24
C CYS A 163 -3.58 -8.37 -26.41
N VAL A 164 -4.61 -8.35 -27.26
CA VAL A 164 -4.71 -9.21 -28.46
C VAL A 164 -3.61 -8.87 -29.46
N GLU A 165 -3.34 -7.58 -29.69
CA GLU A 165 -2.23 -7.14 -30.54
C GLU A 165 -0.88 -7.63 -30.00
N ARG A 166 -0.64 -7.50 -28.69
CA ARG A 166 0.57 -8.01 -28.02
C ARG A 166 0.70 -9.53 -28.05
N CYS A 167 -0.42 -10.26 -28.15
CA CYS A 167 -0.47 -11.71 -28.31
C CYS A 167 -0.50 -12.13 -29.78
N GLU A 168 -0.03 -11.29 -30.71
CA GLU A 168 0.03 -11.57 -32.14
C GLU A 168 -1.33 -11.99 -32.74
N HIS A 169 -2.41 -11.38 -32.28
CA HIS A 169 -3.81 -11.68 -32.63
C HIS A 169 -4.32 -13.06 -32.17
N ASN A 170 -3.61 -13.73 -31.24
CA ASN A 170 -4.11 -14.93 -30.59
C ASN A 170 -5.06 -14.58 -29.43
N TRP A 171 -6.33 -14.92 -29.61
CA TRP A 171 -7.38 -14.67 -28.62
C TRP A 171 -7.29 -15.57 -27.38
N GLU A 172 -6.75 -16.79 -27.50
CA GLU A 172 -6.61 -17.71 -26.35
C GLU A 172 -5.54 -17.20 -25.38
N ASP A 173 -4.39 -16.77 -25.93
CA ASP A 173 -3.31 -16.19 -25.14
C ASP A 173 -3.75 -14.86 -24.50
N ALA A 174 -4.43 -14.00 -25.26
CA ALA A 174 -4.95 -12.73 -24.74
C ALA A 174 -6.02 -12.95 -23.65
N PHE A 175 -6.86 -13.98 -23.80
CA PHE A 175 -7.84 -14.37 -22.77
C PHE A 175 -7.13 -14.82 -21.49
N PHE A 176 -6.12 -15.67 -21.60
CA PHE A 176 -5.34 -16.13 -20.44
C PHE A 176 -4.66 -14.98 -19.71
N VAL A 177 -3.99 -14.08 -20.43
CA VAL A 177 -3.36 -12.88 -19.85
C VAL A 177 -4.40 -11.99 -19.15
N THR A 178 -5.55 -11.78 -19.80
CA THR A 178 -6.64 -10.99 -19.22
C THR A 178 -7.20 -11.67 -17.96
N LEU A 179 -7.32 -12.99 -17.96
CA LEU A 179 -7.76 -13.76 -16.80
C LEU A 179 -6.75 -13.66 -15.66
N ALA A 180 -5.46 -13.84 -15.94
CA ALA A 180 -4.38 -13.68 -14.98
C ALA A 180 -4.43 -12.29 -14.32
N ARG A 181 -4.56 -11.21 -15.11
CA ARG A 181 -4.73 -9.85 -14.59
C ARG A 181 -5.88 -9.76 -13.57
N ASN A 182 -7.03 -10.36 -13.85
CA ASN A 182 -8.18 -10.31 -12.96
C ASN A 182 -7.91 -11.04 -11.62
N PHE A 183 -7.09 -12.09 -11.63
CA PHE A 183 -6.62 -12.74 -10.40
C PHE A 183 -5.59 -11.92 -9.61
N GLY A 184 -5.10 -10.80 -10.15
CA GLY A 184 -4.36 -9.81 -9.39
C GLY A 184 -5.24 -8.91 -8.50
N PHE A 185 -6.57 -9.03 -8.56
CA PHE A 185 -7.54 -8.36 -7.69
C PHE A 185 -7.33 -6.84 -7.49
N GLY A 186 -6.96 -6.12 -8.55
CA GLY A 186 -6.67 -4.68 -8.48
C GLY A 186 -5.22 -4.43 -8.12
N LEU A 187 -4.83 -4.69 -6.86
CA LEU A 187 -3.50 -4.38 -6.32
C LEU A 187 -2.36 -5.02 -7.14
N ASN A 188 -2.49 -6.31 -7.45
CA ASN A 188 -1.47 -7.09 -8.15
C ASN A 188 -1.76 -7.25 -9.65
N SER A 189 -2.73 -6.52 -10.21
CA SER A 189 -3.18 -6.72 -11.60
C SER A 189 -2.05 -6.62 -12.62
N ASP A 190 -1.18 -5.62 -12.49
CA ASP A 190 -0.07 -5.41 -13.43
C ASP A 190 1.05 -6.45 -13.26
N VAL A 191 1.23 -6.99 -12.05
CA VAL A 191 2.18 -8.08 -11.78
C VAL A 191 1.66 -9.38 -12.41
N PHE A 192 0.39 -9.71 -12.16
CA PHE A 192 -0.24 -10.91 -12.72
C PHE A 192 -0.38 -10.85 -14.24
N GLU A 193 -0.60 -9.67 -14.83
CA GLU A 193 -0.62 -9.51 -16.28
C GLU A 193 0.78 -9.78 -16.88
N ARG A 194 1.84 -9.23 -16.27
CA ARG A 194 3.22 -9.50 -16.70
C ARG A 194 3.57 -10.98 -16.59
N TRP A 195 3.20 -11.62 -15.48
CA TRP A 195 3.33 -13.06 -15.30
C TRP A 195 2.54 -13.83 -16.36
N GLY A 196 1.29 -13.45 -16.66
CA GLY A 196 0.49 -14.05 -17.72
C GLY A 196 1.17 -14.00 -19.09
N HIS A 197 1.81 -12.87 -19.43
CA HIS A 197 2.59 -12.75 -20.66
C HIS A 197 3.87 -13.58 -20.70
N SER A 198 4.43 -13.95 -19.54
CA SER A 198 5.62 -14.80 -19.46
C SER A 198 5.32 -16.27 -19.68
N ILE A 199 4.06 -16.70 -19.54
CA ILE A 199 3.66 -18.10 -19.67
C ILE A 199 3.27 -18.41 -21.13
N PRO A 200 4.01 -19.29 -21.81
CA PRO A 200 3.57 -19.83 -23.10
C PRO A 200 2.42 -20.82 -22.90
N LEU A 201 1.17 -20.36 -22.99
CA LEU A 201 -0.04 -21.16 -22.72
C LEU A 201 -0.08 -22.48 -23.52
N ARG A 202 0.38 -22.46 -24.77
CA ARG A 202 0.41 -23.66 -25.64
C ARG A 202 1.47 -24.69 -25.22
N ALA A 203 2.54 -24.25 -24.55
CA ALA A 203 3.49 -25.17 -23.94
C ALA A 203 2.88 -25.78 -22.67
N LEU A 204 2.19 -24.97 -21.87
CA LEU A 204 1.47 -25.41 -20.68
C LEU A 204 0.41 -26.49 -21.00
N ASP A 205 -0.32 -26.36 -22.10
CA ASP A 205 -1.33 -27.34 -22.53
C ASP A 205 -0.75 -28.76 -22.72
N LYS A 206 0.55 -28.88 -23.02
CA LYS A 206 1.23 -30.18 -23.14
C LYS A 206 1.46 -30.89 -21.80
N HIS A 207 1.31 -30.18 -20.69
CA HIS A 207 1.52 -30.67 -19.33
C HIS A 207 0.22 -30.73 -18.51
N ARG A 208 -0.94 -30.52 -19.16
CA ARG A 208 -2.26 -30.39 -18.52
C ARG A 208 -2.75 -31.62 -17.77
N ASP A 209 -2.12 -32.77 -17.99
CA ASP A 209 -2.41 -34.06 -17.36
C ASP A 209 -1.66 -34.25 -16.03
N ASP A 210 -0.73 -33.35 -15.69
CA ASP A 210 0.04 -33.38 -14.45
C ASP A 210 -0.04 -32.03 -13.72
N LEU A 211 -0.81 -32.01 -12.63
CA LEU A 211 -0.98 -30.82 -11.79
C LEU A 211 0.36 -30.29 -11.25
N PHE A 212 1.28 -31.17 -10.87
CA PHE A 212 2.56 -30.76 -10.30
C PHE A 212 3.41 -30.02 -11.34
N GLN A 213 3.37 -30.45 -12.61
CA GLN A 213 4.09 -29.76 -13.69
C GLN A 213 3.47 -28.39 -14.00
N ILE A 214 2.15 -28.28 -13.99
CA ILE A 214 1.45 -26.99 -14.16
C ILE A 214 1.82 -26.02 -13.04
N GLU A 215 1.75 -26.47 -11.79
CA GLU A 215 2.13 -25.66 -10.62
C GLU A 215 3.60 -25.25 -10.68
N ALA A 216 4.51 -26.16 -11.03
CA ALA A 216 5.92 -25.85 -11.16
C ALA A 216 6.21 -24.80 -12.25
N LEU A 217 5.52 -24.87 -13.40
CA LEU A 217 5.65 -23.87 -14.46
C LEU A 217 5.10 -22.51 -14.00
N PHE A 218 3.95 -22.49 -13.34
CA PHE A 218 3.33 -21.26 -12.85
C PHE A 218 4.16 -20.58 -11.77
N PHE A 219 4.59 -21.32 -10.75
CA PHE A 219 5.41 -20.81 -9.66
C PHE A 219 6.82 -20.47 -10.12
N GLY A 220 7.41 -21.28 -11.01
CA GLY A 220 8.73 -20.99 -11.59
C GLY A 220 8.74 -19.68 -12.39
N GLN A 221 7.74 -19.46 -13.26
CA GLN A 221 7.62 -18.19 -13.99
C GLN A 221 7.27 -16.99 -13.08
N ALA A 222 6.67 -17.24 -11.92
CA ALA A 222 6.42 -16.22 -10.90
C ALA A 222 7.66 -15.91 -10.02
N GLY A 223 8.77 -16.66 -10.15
CA GLY A 223 9.95 -16.52 -9.31
C GLY A 223 9.76 -17.05 -7.89
N LEU A 224 8.87 -18.03 -7.71
CA LEU A 224 8.51 -18.64 -6.42
C LEU A 224 9.14 -20.02 -6.21
N LEU A 225 10.00 -20.46 -7.13
CA LEU A 225 10.84 -21.66 -7.07
C LEU A 225 12.27 -21.28 -7.47
#